data_AF-A0A840DYJ9-F1
#
_entry.id   AF-A0A840DYJ9-F1
#
_cell.length_a   1.000
_cell.length_b   1.000
_cell.length_c   1.000
_cell.angle_alpha   90.00
_cell.angle_beta   90.00
_cell.angle_gamma   90.00
#
_symmetry.space_group_name_H-M   'P 1'
#
loop_
_entity.id
_entity.type
_entity.pdbx_description
1 polymer ?
#
loop_
_entity_poly.entity_id
_entity_poly.type
_entity_poly.pdbx_seq_one_letter_code
_entity_poly.pdbx_strand_id
1 'polypeptide(L)'
;MIRQLGEKFTNLFKRYMPNAFVFALILTIAVVCMAFAWTGDSAMDIIQAWYTGFWMLLEFGMQMILILVTGFSIALSPLVKKGISKLTQFIHTPKHVYPFIIVMGMLLSAISWGWVVINAILAREFALRIKGINYPYLIACVYFSSLFWVTGLSSSIPLLLNTENNYLIEAGILSSTISTSYTLSSFLNISIMIFSLIVGPLLFLVLIPKKEQELVDMLAAGNAIMETTIEAEADSMNHRANAVSDRLNSSSILQGMVGLMGLAYIVFHFSTKGMDINLNIMIFVFIILGLFLHRTPMRYSIAMKRSSMNISGILFQYPFYAGIMGIMIHTGLGNELATWMVSVATIDTYPILAFLSGGGGQLCHSFRRR
;
A
#
# COMPACT_ATOMS: atom_id res chain seq x y z
N MET A 1 -9.30 31.74 4.80
CA MET A 1 -8.76 31.61 3.44
C MET A 1 -8.32 30.18 3.10
N ILE A 2 -7.29 29.60 3.76
CA ILE A 2 -6.80 28.23 3.45
C ILE A 2 -7.90 27.16 3.55
N ARG A 3 -8.73 27.21 4.61
CA ARG A 3 -9.86 26.27 4.78
C ARG A 3 -10.88 26.35 3.64
N GLN A 4 -11.30 27.56 3.27
CA GLN A 4 -12.27 27.78 2.18
C GLN A 4 -11.71 27.33 0.83
N LEU A 5 -10.40 27.52 0.61
CA LEU A 5 -9.71 27.03 -0.58
C LEU A 5 -9.70 25.49 -0.59
N GLY A 6 -9.36 24.85 0.53
CA GLY A 6 -9.41 23.39 0.68
C GLY A 6 -10.82 22.82 0.49
N GLU A 7 -11.86 23.47 1.01
CA GLU A 7 -13.26 23.10 0.81
C GLU A 7 -13.66 23.21 -0.68
N LYS A 8 -13.25 24.28 -1.38
CA LYS A 8 -13.49 24.44 -2.82
C LYS A 8 -12.82 23.34 -3.64
N PHE A 9 -11.53 23.06 -3.39
CA PHE A 9 -10.82 21.98 -4.07
C PHE A 9 -11.45 20.62 -3.78
N THR A 10 -11.84 20.37 -2.53
CA THR A 10 -12.52 19.13 -2.15
C THR A 10 -13.85 18.96 -2.89
N ASN A 11 -14.65 20.02 -2.98
CA ASN A 11 -15.94 19.99 -3.67
C ASN A 11 -15.78 19.81 -5.18
N LEU A 12 -14.80 20.50 -5.78
CA LEU A 12 -14.47 20.34 -7.20
C LEU A 12 -14.04 18.90 -7.48
N PHE A 13 -13.11 18.38 -6.69
CA PHE A 13 -12.57 17.04 -6.85
C PHE A 13 -13.65 15.96 -6.66
N LYS A 14 -14.49 16.08 -5.62
CA LYS A 14 -15.63 15.17 -5.41
C LYS A 14 -16.63 15.17 -6.58
N ARG A 15 -16.78 16.31 -7.25
CA ARG A 15 -17.72 16.47 -8.38
C ARG A 15 -17.18 15.87 -9.67
N TYR A 16 -15.89 16.02 -9.93
CA TYR A 16 -15.30 15.66 -11.24
C TYR A 16 -14.45 14.39 -11.23
N MET A 17 -13.92 13.96 -10.09
CA MET A 17 -13.06 12.78 -10.05
C MET A 17 -13.91 11.51 -10.21
N PRO A 18 -13.69 10.72 -11.27
CA PRO A 18 -14.41 9.46 -11.47
C PRO A 18 -13.99 8.41 -10.43
N ASN A 19 -14.67 7.26 -10.42
CA ASN A 19 -14.18 6.12 -9.67
C ASN A 19 -12.83 5.67 -10.26
N ALA A 20 -11.89 5.16 -9.46
CA ALA A 20 -10.58 4.70 -9.94
C ALA A 20 -10.68 3.71 -11.11
N PHE A 21 -11.70 2.85 -11.15
CA PHE A 21 -11.93 1.98 -12.31
C PHE A 21 -12.29 2.75 -13.57
N VAL A 22 -13.24 3.68 -13.44
CA VAL A 22 -13.71 4.51 -14.54
C VAL A 22 -12.57 5.37 -15.07
N PHE A 23 -11.67 5.82 -14.18
CA PHE A 23 -10.45 6.50 -14.57
C PHE A 23 -9.55 5.62 -15.44
N ALA A 24 -9.32 4.35 -15.07
CA ALA A 24 -8.55 3.41 -15.88
C ALA A 24 -9.17 3.18 -17.27
N LEU A 25 -10.51 3.12 -17.37
CA LEU A 25 -11.22 2.99 -18.65
C LEU A 25 -11.05 4.24 -19.53
N ILE A 26 -11.22 5.43 -18.95
CA ILE A 26 -11.01 6.71 -19.67
C ILE A 26 -9.55 6.80 -20.15
N LEU A 27 -8.60 6.45 -19.29
CA LEU A 27 -7.19 6.45 -19.63
C LEU A 27 -6.86 5.44 -20.73
N THR A 28 -7.48 4.26 -20.72
CA THR A 28 -7.35 3.27 -21.79
C THR A 28 -7.78 3.85 -23.13
N ILE A 29 -8.97 4.47 -23.19
CA ILE A 29 -9.47 5.10 -24.42
C ILE A 29 -8.54 6.24 -24.86
N ALA A 30 -8.09 7.07 -23.93
CA ALA A 30 -7.18 8.17 -24.23
C ALA A 30 -5.86 7.68 -24.84
N VAL A 31 -5.28 6.61 -24.30
CA VAL A 31 -4.02 6.03 -24.78
C VAL A 31 -4.22 5.35 -26.14
N VAL A 32 -5.35 4.67 -26.37
CA VAL A 32 -5.71 4.14 -27.70
C VAL A 32 -5.79 5.27 -28.73
N CYS A 33 -6.45 6.38 -28.41
CA CYS A 33 -6.54 7.53 -29.30
C CYS A 33 -5.17 8.17 -29.57
N MET A 34 -4.30 8.26 -28.55
CA MET A 34 -2.94 8.78 -28.70
C MET A 34 -2.09 7.87 -29.58
N ALA A 35 -2.14 6.55 -29.38
CA ALA A 35 -1.42 5.59 -30.22
C ALA A 35 -1.87 5.72 -31.68
N PHE A 36 -3.18 5.71 -31.92
CA PHE A 36 -3.74 5.85 -33.27
C PHE A 36 -3.31 7.14 -33.98
N ALA A 37 -3.15 8.24 -33.24
CA ALA A 37 -2.73 9.52 -33.79
C ALA A 37 -1.22 9.62 -34.07
N TRP A 38 -0.37 8.89 -33.34
CA TRP A 38 1.09 9.07 -33.38
C TRP A 38 1.89 7.90 -33.97
N THR A 39 1.46 6.65 -33.81
CA THR A 39 2.31 5.49 -34.17
C THR A 39 2.04 4.96 -35.57
N GLY A 40 0.95 5.38 -36.21
CA GLY A 40 0.56 4.90 -37.54
C GLY A 40 0.04 3.46 -37.57
N ASP A 41 -0.07 2.82 -36.40
CA ASP A 41 -0.59 1.47 -36.24
C ASP A 41 -2.08 1.37 -36.60
N SER A 42 -2.51 0.21 -37.09
CA SER A 42 -3.93 -0.02 -37.31
C SER A 42 -4.69 -0.11 -35.98
N ALA A 43 -6.00 0.16 -36.00
CA ALA A 43 -6.83 0.03 -34.81
C ALA A 43 -6.76 -1.38 -34.19
N MET A 44 -6.60 -2.42 -35.00
CA MET A 44 -6.49 -3.79 -34.51
C MET A 44 -5.13 -4.04 -33.85
N ASP A 45 -4.03 -3.49 -34.38
CA ASP A 45 -2.70 -3.66 -33.79
C ASP A 45 -2.64 -3.02 -32.41
N ILE A 46 -3.24 -1.84 -32.23
CA ILE A 46 -3.35 -1.17 -30.92
C ILE A 46 -4.18 -2.02 -29.93
N ILE A 47 -5.27 -2.62 -30.39
CA ILE A 47 -6.09 -3.52 -29.55
C ILE A 47 -5.29 -4.78 -29.17
N GLN A 48 -4.53 -5.36 -30.10
CA GLN A 48 -3.67 -6.50 -29.82
C GLN A 48 -2.54 -6.14 -28.84
N ALA A 49 -1.93 -4.96 -28.99
CA ALA A 49 -0.96 -4.42 -28.05
C ALA A 49 -1.56 -4.27 -26.64
N TRP A 50 -2.78 -3.75 -26.54
CA TRP A 50 -3.51 -3.65 -25.27
C TRP A 50 -3.79 -5.03 -24.66
N TYR A 51 -4.25 -5.99 -25.46
CA TYR A 51 -4.55 -7.35 -24.98
C TYR A 51 -3.29 -8.09 -24.52
N THR A 52 -2.20 -8.02 -25.29
CA THR A 52 -0.90 -8.59 -24.89
C THR A 52 -0.42 -7.97 -23.59
N GLY A 53 -0.53 -6.64 -23.48
CA GLY A 53 -0.18 -5.91 -22.26
C GLY A 53 -0.99 -6.29 -21.03
N PHE A 54 -2.26 -6.61 -21.22
CA PHE A 54 -3.22 -6.90 -20.15
C PHE A 54 -2.72 -7.97 -19.16
N TRP A 55 -1.89 -8.89 -19.65
CA TRP A 55 -1.36 -10.02 -18.89
C TRP A 55 0.05 -9.80 -18.33
N MET A 56 0.76 -8.73 -18.72
CA MET A 56 2.17 -8.52 -18.35
C MET A 56 2.40 -8.27 -16.86
N LEU A 57 1.41 -7.73 -16.15
CA LEU A 57 1.55 -7.38 -14.72
C LEU A 57 0.86 -8.36 -13.78
N LEU A 58 0.54 -9.59 -14.21
CA LEU A 58 -0.14 -10.56 -13.34
C LEU A 58 0.68 -10.93 -12.10
N GLU A 59 1.96 -11.27 -12.28
CA GLU A 59 2.85 -11.61 -11.15
C GLU A 59 3.01 -10.42 -10.21
N PHE A 60 3.37 -9.26 -10.76
CA PHE A 60 3.52 -8.02 -10.00
C PHE A 60 2.22 -7.63 -9.27
N GLY A 61 1.07 -7.75 -9.93
CA GLY A 61 -0.24 -7.50 -9.33
C GLY A 61 -0.54 -8.44 -8.17
N MET A 62 -0.23 -9.74 -8.31
CA MET A 62 -0.37 -10.71 -7.22
C MET A 62 0.58 -10.39 -6.06
N GLN A 63 1.82 -10.00 -6.34
CA GLN A 63 2.78 -9.59 -5.31
C GLN A 63 2.24 -8.40 -4.50
N MET A 64 1.70 -7.38 -5.18
CA MET A 64 1.11 -6.20 -4.53
C MET A 64 -0.12 -6.53 -3.70
N ILE A 65 -0.97 -7.44 -4.20
CA ILE A 65 -2.11 -7.97 -3.44
C ILE A 65 -1.63 -8.68 -2.18
N LEU A 66 -0.65 -9.59 -2.30
CA LEU A 66 -0.15 -10.37 -1.17
C LEU A 66 0.49 -9.48 -0.11
N ILE A 67 1.27 -8.47 -0.50
CA ILE A 67 1.84 -7.48 0.44
C ILE A 67 0.73 -6.81 1.26
N LEU A 68 -0.35 -6.36 0.59
CA LEU A 68 -1.46 -5.69 1.26
C LEU A 68 -2.25 -6.64 2.18
N VAL A 69 -2.63 -7.81 1.68
CA VAL A 69 -3.45 -8.79 2.42
C VAL A 69 -2.69 -9.30 3.64
N THR A 70 -1.41 -9.65 3.49
CA THR A 70 -0.57 -10.14 4.58
C THR A 70 -0.28 -9.04 5.59
N GLY A 71 -0.03 -7.81 5.14
CA GLY A 71 0.11 -6.63 6.01
C GLY A 71 -1.15 -6.37 6.85
N PHE A 72 -2.33 -6.43 6.23
CA PHE A 72 -3.61 -6.31 6.93
C PHE A 72 -3.84 -7.49 7.89
N SER A 73 -3.47 -8.70 7.50
CA SER A 73 -3.61 -9.90 8.34
C SER A 73 -2.76 -9.80 9.62
N ILE A 74 -1.53 -9.29 9.49
CA ILE A 74 -0.66 -8.98 10.64
C ILE A 74 -1.32 -7.95 11.55
N ALA A 75 -1.91 -6.89 10.98
CA ALA A 75 -2.60 -5.84 11.72
C ALA A 75 -3.78 -6.35 12.55
N LEU A 76 -4.50 -7.35 12.04
CA LEU A 76 -5.63 -7.97 12.73
C LEU A 76 -5.22 -8.96 13.84
N SER A 77 -3.92 -9.24 14.01
CA SER A 77 -3.49 -10.25 14.98
C SER A 77 -3.78 -9.83 16.42
N PRO A 78 -4.09 -10.79 17.32
CA PRO A 78 -4.35 -10.50 18.73
C PRO A 78 -3.17 -9.80 19.43
N LEU A 79 -1.94 -10.12 19.02
CA LEU A 79 -0.72 -9.51 19.56
C LEU A 79 -0.62 -8.03 19.20
N VAL A 80 -0.87 -7.68 17.93
CA VAL A 80 -0.87 -6.27 17.50
C VAL A 80 -1.98 -5.49 18.18
N LYS A 81 -3.21 -6.04 18.28
CA LYS A 81 -4.32 -5.38 18.99
C LYS A 81 -4.00 -5.12 20.47
N LYS A 82 -3.37 -6.07 21.16
CA LYS A 82 -2.89 -5.88 22.54
C LYS A 82 -1.80 -4.81 22.63
N GLY A 83 -0.88 -4.78 21.67
CA GLY A 83 0.16 -3.76 21.57
C GLY A 83 -0.40 -2.35 21.40
N ILE A 84 -1.34 -2.18 20.47
CA ILE A 84 -2.08 -0.92 20.26
C ILE A 84 -2.76 -0.46 21.54
N SER A 85 -3.54 -1.34 22.20
CA SER A 85 -4.26 -1.00 23.42
C SER A 85 -3.32 -0.51 24.53
N LYS A 86 -2.19 -1.19 24.76
CA LYS A 86 -1.17 -0.74 25.72
C LYS A 86 -0.57 0.62 25.33
N LEU A 87 -0.25 0.81 24.06
CA LEU A 87 0.38 2.03 23.58
C LEU A 87 -0.52 3.27 23.75
N THR A 88 -1.83 3.10 23.60
CA THR A 88 -2.78 4.20 23.86
C THR A 88 -2.87 4.63 25.33
N GLN A 89 -2.34 3.84 26.28
CA GLN A 89 -2.36 4.19 27.71
C GLN A 89 -1.34 5.26 28.10
N PHE A 90 -0.37 5.57 27.25
CA PHE A 90 0.67 6.55 27.58
C PHE A 90 0.31 7.99 27.22
N ILE A 91 -0.54 8.17 26.20
CA ILE A 91 -0.90 9.50 25.67
C ILE A 91 -2.32 9.84 26.12
N HIS A 92 -2.47 11.00 26.77
CA HIS A 92 -3.74 11.45 27.35
C HIS A 92 -4.24 12.77 26.75
N THR A 93 -3.42 13.47 25.96
CA THR A 93 -3.73 14.81 25.46
C THR A 93 -3.86 14.81 23.94
N PRO A 94 -4.93 15.39 23.35
CA PRO A 94 -5.15 15.43 21.90
C PRO A 94 -3.96 15.94 21.09
N LYS A 95 -3.30 17.00 21.57
CA LYS A 95 -2.14 17.62 20.88
C LYS A 95 -0.97 16.67 20.69
N HIS A 96 -0.77 15.72 21.60
CA HIS A 96 0.31 14.73 21.53
C HIS A 96 -0.05 13.54 20.64
N VAL A 97 -1.33 13.29 20.37
CA VAL A 97 -1.79 12.18 19.53
C VAL A 97 -1.39 12.39 18.07
N TYR A 98 -1.53 13.60 17.53
CA TYR A 98 -1.23 13.87 16.11
C TYR A 98 0.24 13.58 15.73
N PRO A 99 1.26 14.17 16.37
CA PRO A 99 2.66 13.88 16.01
C PRO A 99 3.01 12.41 16.27
N PHE A 100 2.43 11.80 17.31
CA PHE A 100 2.64 10.40 17.61
C PHE A 100 2.14 9.49 16.49
N ILE A 101 0.91 9.70 16.01
CA ILE A 101 0.33 8.97 14.88
C ILE A 101 1.14 9.18 13.60
N ILE A 102 1.70 10.36 13.39
CA ILE A 102 2.55 10.62 12.24
C ILE A 102 3.84 9.81 12.33
N VAL A 103 4.57 9.91 13.44
CA VAL A 103 5.84 9.20 13.62
C VAL A 103 5.63 7.69 13.58
N MET A 104 4.63 7.17 14.32
CA MET A 104 4.31 5.74 14.30
C MET A 104 3.90 5.28 12.91
N GLY A 105 3.09 6.05 12.20
CA GLY A 105 2.69 5.73 10.83
C GLY A 105 3.83 5.73 9.84
N MET A 106 4.76 6.67 9.96
CA MET A 106 5.98 6.72 9.15
C MET A 106 6.85 5.50 9.40
N LEU A 107 7.08 5.14 10.67
CA LEU A 107 7.86 3.96 11.04
C LEU A 107 7.22 2.64 10.54
N LEU A 108 5.91 2.49 10.71
CA LEU A 108 5.17 1.33 10.22
C LEU A 108 5.21 1.26 8.68
N SER A 109 4.98 2.38 8.00
CA SER A 109 4.97 2.47 6.54
C SER A 109 6.37 2.32 5.94
N ALA A 110 7.41 2.71 6.67
CA ALA A 110 8.80 2.46 6.31
C ALA A 110 9.11 0.97 6.20
N ILE A 111 8.45 0.14 7.02
CA ILE A 111 8.58 -1.32 6.95
C ILE A 111 7.66 -1.86 5.86
N SER A 112 6.38 -1.51 5.90
CA SER A 112 5.36 -1.96 4.95
C SER A 112 4.29 -0.91 4.73
N TRP A 113 4.06 -0.52 3.48
CA TRP A 113 2.92 0.32 3.12
C TRP A 113 1.59 -0.31 3.56
N GLY A 114 1.49 -1.65 3.58
CA GLY A 114 0.33 -2.39 4.07
C GLY A 114 0.07 -2.24 5.57
N TRP A 115 1.07 -1.81 6.35
CA TRP A 115 0.93 -1.61 7.81
C TRP A 115 0.33 -0.26 8.19
N VAL A 116 0.01 0.60 7.22
CA VAL A 116 -0.79 1.82 7.45
C VAL A 116 -2.09 1.53 8.21
N VAL A 117 -2.64 0.32 8.01
CA VAL A 117 -3.86 -0.15 8.68
C VAL A 117 -3.67 -0.22 10.20
N ILE A 118 -2.50 -0.65 10.67
CA ILE A 118 -2.16 -0.66 12.10
C ILE A 118 -2.24 0.77 12.65
N ASN A 119 -1.70 1.74 11.92
CA ASN A 119 -1.74 3.14 12.32
C ASN A 119 -3.17 3.72 12.28
N ALA A 120 -3.99 3.31 11.30
CA ALA A 120 -5.39 3.70 11.23
C ALA A 120 -6.22 3.15 12.41
N ILE A 121 -5.99 1.89 12.79
CA ILE A 121 -6.62 1.27 13.98
C ILE A 121 -6.15 2.02 15.24
N LEU A 122 -4.86 2.27 15.40
CA LEU A 122 -4.29 3.01 16.52
C LEU A 122 -4.90 4.42 16.64
N ALA A 123 -5.01 5.15 15.53
CA ALA A 123 -5.65 6.46 15.47
C ALA A 123 -7.12 6.40 15.90
N ARG A 124 -7.87 5.40 15.42
CA ARG A 124 -9.28 5.19 15.81
C ARG A 124 -9.40 4.90 17.32
N GLU A 125 -8.53 4.08 17.89
CA GLU A 125 -8.52 3.79 19.33
C GLU A 125 -8.26 5.05 20.17
N PHE A 126 -7.34 5.93 19.74
CA PHE A 126 -7.15 7.22 20.39
C PHE A 126 -8.40 8.10 20.31
N ALA A 127 -9.03 8.18 19.13
CA ALA A 127 -10.23 8.99 18.92
C ALA A 127 -11.44 8.51 19.73
N LEU A 128 -11.53 7.21 20.04
CA LEU A 128 -12.56 6.66 20.92
C LEU A 128 -12.29 6.94 22.40
N ARG A 129 -11.01 7.07 22.80
CA ARG A 129 -10.61 7.20 24.20
C ARG A 129 -10.44 8.65 24.67
N ILE A 130 -9.98 9.54 23.78
CA ILE A 130 -9.58 10.90 24.14
C ILE A 130 -10.54 11.90 23.48
N LYS A 131 -11.20 12.70 24.31
CA LYS A 131 -12.06 13.83 23.88
C LYS A 131 -11.21 14.99 23.35
N GLY A 132 -11.77 15.78 22.44
CA GLY A 132 -11.13 16.94 21.81
C GLY A 132 -10.25 16.61 20.60
N ILE A 133 -10.29 15.37 20.11
CA ILE A 133 -9.59 14.97 18.88
C ILE A 133 -10.44 15.36 17.67
N ASN A 134 -9.86 16.14 16.76
CA ASN A 134 -10.44 16.35 15.44
C ASN A 134 -10.17 15.10 14.58
N TYR A 135 -11.18 14.24 14.44
CA TYR A 135 -11.06 12.95 13.78
C TYR A 135 -10.70 13.08 12.29
N PRO A 136 -11.31 13.97 11.48
CA PRO A 136 -10.89 14.19 10.09
C PRO A 136 -9.42 14.58 9.94
N TYR A 137 -8.91 15.42 10.86
CA TYR A 137 -7.50 15.80 10.90
C TYR A 137 -6.61 14.64 11.30
N LEU A 138 -7.03 13.83 12.28
CA LEU A 138 -6.31 12.62 12.68
C LEU A 138 -6.19 11.62 11.51
N ILE A 139 -7.24 11.45 10.71
CA ILE A 139 -7.19 10.63 9.50
C ILE A 139 -6.26 11.25 8.45
N ALA A 140 -6.19 12.57 8.34
CA ALA A 140 -5.19 13.23 7.49
C ALA A 140 -3.76 12.95 7.96
N CYS A 141 -3.51 12.91 9.28
CA CYS A 141 -2.22 12.49 9.85
C CYS A 141 -1.86 11.05 9.46
N VAL A 142 -2.81 10.11 9.60
CA VAL A 142 -2.61 8.71 9.17
C VAL A 142 -2.26 8.64 7.68
N TYR A 143 -3.04 9.33 6.85
CA TYR A 143 -2.80 9.36 5.40
C TYR A 143 -1.43 9.95 5.05
N PHE A 144 -1.08 11.10 5.62
CA PHE A 144 0.22 11.73 5.39
C PHE A 144 1.38 10.82 5.81
N SER A 145 1.28 10.20 6.98
CA SER A 145 2.30 9.26 7.47
C SER A 145 2.48 8.04 6.57
N SER A 146 1.42 7.65 5.84
CA SER A 146 1.49 6.52 4.92
C SER A 146 2.46 6.79 3.77
N LEU A 147 2.53 8.02 3.26
CA LEU A 147 3.37 8.40 2.10
C LEU A 147 4.86 8.08 2.28
N PHE A 148 5.29 7.93 3.53
CA PHE A 148 6.65 7.52 3.88
C PHE A 148 7.05 6.15 3.33
N TRP A 149 6.07 5.32 2.95
CA TRP A 149 6.33 4.00 2.36
C TRP A 149 7.20 4.05 1.10
N VAL A 150 7.09 5.13 0.32
CA VAL A 150 7.85 5.30 -0.95
C VAL A 150 9.36 5.28 -0.70
N THR A 151 9.78 5.71 0.48
CA THR A 151 11.19 5.71 0.91
C THR A 151 11.58 4.48 1.73
N GLY A 152 10.62 3.61 2.04
CA GLY A 152 10.78 2.48 2.94
C GLY A 152 11.21 1.16 2.28
N LEU A 153 11.40 0.15 3.12
CA LEU A 153 11.75 -1.22 2.75
C LEU A 153 10.75 -1.86 1.79
N SER A 154 9.48 -1.46 1.87
CA SER A 154 8.41 -1.99 1.00
C SER A 154 8.12 -1.17 -0.24
N SER A 155 9.01 -0.24 -0.60
CA SER A 155 8.82 0.59 -1.78
C SER A 155 8.81 -0.26 -3.05
N SER A 156 7.66 -0.31 -3.71
CA SER A 156 7.39 -1.25 -4.79
C SER A 156 8.34 -1.10 -5.97
N ILE A 157 8.74 0.13 -6.33
CA ILE A 157 9.63 0.37 -7.47
C ILE A 157 11.07 -0.11 -7.16
N PRO A 158 11.74 0.35 -6.09
CA PRO A 158 13.04 -0.21 -5.69
C PRO A 158 13.06 -1.73 -5.56
N LEU A 159 12.01 -2.33 -4.97
CA LEU A 159 11.95 -3.78 -4.83
C LEU A 159 11.75 -4.50 -6.17
N LEU A 160 10.90 -3.96 -7.04
CA LEU A 160 10.71 -4.46 -8.41
C LEU A 160 12.04 -4.43 -9.19
N LEU A 161 12.77 -3.32 -9.10
CA LEU A 161 14.06 -3.14 -9.78
C LEU A 161 15.11 -4.15 -9.28
N ASN A 162 15.01 -4.59 -8.03
CA ASN A 162 15.87 -5.62 -7.44
C ASN A 162 15.30 -7.05 -7.60
N THR A 163 14.16 -7.22 -8.27
CA THR A 163 13.58 -8.55 -8.57
C THR A 163 14.08 -9.05 -9.92
N GLU A 164 14.64 -10.25 -9.94
CA GLU A 164 15.06 -10.94 -11.16
C GLU A 164 13.87 -11.18 -12.11
N ASN A 165 14.11 -11.12 -13.42
CA ASN A 165 13.08 -11.32 -14.46
C ASN A 165 11.83 -10.45 -14.28
N ASN A 166 11.97 -9.25 -13.72
CA ASN A 166 10.84 -8.34 -13.62
C ASN A 166 10.40 -7.84 -15.02
N TYR A 167 9.15 -7.37 -15.12
CA TYR A 167 8.54 -6.99 -16.40
C TYR A 167 9.30 -5.88 -17.16
N LEU A 168 10.10 -5.04 -16.48
CA LEU A 168 10.91 -4.02 -17.16
C LEU A 168 12.14 -4.63 -17.83
N ILE A 169 12.70 -5.69 -17.25
CA ILE A 169 13.79 -6.48 -17.87
C ILE A 169 13.24 -7.30 -19.03
N GLU A 170 12.11 -7.99 -18.82
CA GLU A 170 11.47 -8.79 -19.88
C GLU A 170 11.04 -7.94 -21.08
N ALA A 171 10.61 -6.71 -20.85
CA ALA A 171 10.28 -5.74 -21.90
C ALA A 171 11.51 -5.10 -22.58
N GLY A 172 12.74 -5.43 -22.15
CA GLY A 172 13.97 -4.85 -22.70
C GLY A 172 14.22 -3.40 -22.32
N ILE A 173 13.47 -2.85 -21.36
CA ILE A 173 13.63 -1.47 -20.85
C ILE A 173 14.86 -1.38 -19.93
N LEU A 174 15.11 -2.43 -19.15
CA LEU A 174 16.27 -2.57 -18.27
C LEU A 174 17.14 -3.76 -18.70
N SER A 175 18.46 -3.58 -18.67
CA SER A 175 19.41 -4.65 -19.00
C SER A 175 19.70 -5.59 -17.83
N SER A 176 19.55 -5.12 -16.59
CA SER A 176 19.79 -5.89 -15.38
C SER A 176 19.04 -5.30 -14.18
N THR A 177 19.03 -6.03 -13.06
CA THR A 177 18.46 -5.57 -11.79
C THR A 177 19.26 -4.42 -11.19
N ILE A 178 18.57 -3.47 -10.54
CA ILE A 178 19.20 -2.39 -9.77
C ILE A 178 19.05 -2.69 -8.28
N SER A 179 20.19 -2.84 -7.59
CA SER A 179 20.23 -3.20 -6.17
C SER A 179 19.57 -2.15 -5.27
N THR A 180 18.97 -2.62 -4.18
CA THR A 180 18.43 -1.77 -3.09
C THR A 180 19.49 -0.86 -2.46
N SER A 181 20.78 -1.23 -2.55
CA SER A 181 21.90 -0.39 -2.09
C SER A 181 22.00 0.94 -2.84
N TYR A 182 21.64 0.96 -4.14
CA TYR A 182 21.65 2.16 -4.96
C TYR A 182 20.36 2.97 -4.88
N THR A 183 19.27 2.37 -4.36
CA THR A 183 17.94 2.98 -4.32
C THR A 183 17.53 3.29 -2.89
N LEU A 184 17.14 2.29 -2.09
CA LEU A 184 16.68 2.44 -0.72
C LEU A 184 17.77 2.91 0.24
N SER A 185 18.98 2.36 0.12
CA SER A 185 20.11 2.73 0.98
C SER A 185 20.91 3.92 0.43
N SER A 186 20.42 4.57 -0.62
CA SER A 186 21.08 5.76 -1.18
C SER A 186 21.05 6.93 -0.18
N PHE A 187 22.08 7.76 -0.25
CA PHE A 187 22.18 8.98 0.56
C PHE A 187 20.96 9.91 0.37
N LEU A 188 20.46 10.01 -0.87
CA LEU A 188 19.29 10.81 -1.19
C LEU A 188 18.04 10.29 -0.47
N ASN A 189 17.77 8.98 -0.54
CA ASN A 189 16.60 8.39 0.10
C ASN A 189 16.65 8.55 1.62
N ILE A 190 17.80 8.27 2.25
CA ILE A 190 18.01 8.43 3.68
C ILE A 190 17.82 9.91 4.11
N SER A 191 18.31 10.86 3.31
CA SER A 191 18.14 12.29 3.58
C SER A 191 16.67 12.69 3.53
N ILE A 192 15.90 12.22 2.55
CA ILE A 192 14.46 12.47 2.43
C ILE A 192 13.70 11.82 3.61
N MET A 193 14.08 10.61 4.03
CA MET A 193 13.50 9.95 5.20
C MET A 193 13.68 10.79 6.47
N ILE A 194 14.91 11.21 6.75
CA ILE A 194 15.22 12.03 7.94
C ILE A 194 14.49 13.37 7.87
N PHE A 195 14.54 14.05 6.73
CA PHE A 195 13.84 15.31 6.52
C PHE A 195 12.35 15.17 6.77
N SER A 196 11.70 14.16 6.20
CA SER A 196 10.26 13.93 6.33
C SER A 196 9.86 13.54 7.76
N LEU A 197 10.71 12.77 8.46
CA LEU A 197 10.49 12.36 9.84
C LEU A 197 10.53 13.55 10.82
N ILE A 198 11.33 14.58 10.53
CA ILE A 198 11.44 15.78 11.35
C ILE A 198 10.38 16.82 10.94
N VAL A 199 10.35 17.19 9.66
CA VAL A 199 9.51 18.28 9.16
C VAL A 199 8.04 17.89 9.14
N GLY A 200 7.71 16.64 8.84
CA GLY A 200 6.33 16.16 8.75
C GLY A 200 5.53 16.36 10.04
N PRO A 201 5.96 15.81 11.19
CA PRO A 201 5.29 16.03 12.47
C PRO A 201 5.22 17.51 12.87
N LEU A 202 6.29 18.29 12.66
CA LEU A 202 6.32 19.72 12.99
C LEU A 202 5.30 20.51 12.18
N LEU A 203 5.21 20.26 10.87
CA LEU A 203 4.24 20.89 9.99
C LEU A 203 2.80 20.60 10.46
N PHE A 204 2.50 19.36 10.79
CA PHE A 204 1.18 18.96 11.28
C PHE A 204 0.89 19.41 12.73
N LEU A 205 1.90 19.80 13.51
CA LEU A 205 1.63 20.47 14.79
C LEU A 205 1.16 21.91 14.58
N VAL A 206 1.70 22.60 13.59
CA VAL A 206 1.31 23.98 13.25
C VAL A 206 -0.08 24.03 12.60
N LEU A 207 -0.47 22.97 11.88
CA LEU A 207 -1.73 22.90 11.13
C LEU A 207 -2.92 22.35 11.94
N ILE A 208 -2.78 22.11 13.25
CA ILE A 208 -3.86 21.59 14.09
C ILE A 208 -5.09 22.53 13.98
N PRO A 209 -6.26 22.02 13.58
CA PRO A 209 -7.46 22.83 13.45
C PRO A 209 -7.96 23.30 14.82
N LYS A 210 -8.45 24.54 14.88
CA LYS A 210 -9.00 25.15 16.10
C LYS A 210 -10.37 24.60 16.52
N LYS A 211 -11.11 23.97 15.59
CA LYS A 211 -12.44 23.42 15.83
C LYS A 211 -12.36 21.91 16.00
N GLU A 212 -12.95 21.41 17.06
CA GLU A 212 -13.07 19.98 17.34
C GLU A 212 -14.20 19.37 16.50
N GLN A 213 -13.96 18.16 16.01
CA GLN A 213 -14.91 17.33 15.28
C GLN A 213 -14.63 15.89 15.71
N GLU A 214 -15.32 15.44 16.75
CA GLU A 214 -15.00 14.16 17.37
C GLU A 214 -15.54 12.99 16.54
N LEU A 215 -14.93 11.82 16.70
CA LEU A 215 -15.41 10.60 16.04
C LEU A 215 -16.87 10.30 16.43
N VAL A 216 -17.24 10.53 17.69
CA VAL A 216 -18.58 10.25 18.22
C VAL A 216 -19.65 11.06 17.48
N ASP A 217 -19.35 12.30 17.08
CA ASP A 217 -20.26 13.16 16.30
C ASP A 217 -20.49 12.66 14.87
N MET A 218 -19.58 11.81 14.38
CA MET A 218 -19.58 11.30 13.00
C MET A 218 -20.08 9.86 12.87
N LEU A 219 -20.17 9.12 13.99
CA LEU A 219 -20.75 7.78 14.00
C LEU A 219 -22.27 7.92 13.85
N ALA A 220 -22.82 7.39 12.76
CA ALA A 220 -24.27 7.21 12.65
C ALA A 220 -24.74 6.35 13.83
N ALA A 221 -25.76 6.82 14.55
CA ALA A 221 -26.35 6.09 15.66
C ALA A 221 -26.78 4.68 15.19
N GLY A 222 -26.03 3.65 15.59
CA GLY A 222 -26.36 2.25 15.31
C GLY A 222 -25.25 1.36 14.74
N ASN A 223 -24.14 1.89 14.21
CA ASN A 223 -23.10 1.06 13.56
C ASN A 223 -21.92 0.69 14.47
N ALA A 224 -22.16 0.48 15.77
CA ALA A 224 -21.22 -0.25 16.61
C ALA A 224 -21.40 -1.76 16.35
N ILE A 225 -21.03 -2.21 15.14
CA ILE A 225 -20.91 -3.65 14.89
C ILE A 225 -19.83 -4.15 15.85
N MET A 226 -20.24 -4.94 16.85
CA MET A 226 -19.32 -5.68 17.68
C MET A 226 -18.60 -6.66 16.75
N GLU A 227 -17.42 -6.27 16.24
CA GLU A 227 -16.61 -7.15 15.42
C GLU A 227 -16.21 -8.37 16.24
N THR A 228 -16.79 -9.52 15.91
CA THR A 228 -16.39 -10.81 16.47
C THR A 228 -14.89 -10.97 16.32
N THR A 229 -14.21 -11.38 17.39
CA THR A 229 -12.76 -11.61 17.33
C THR A 229 -12.47 -12.78 16.39
N ILE A 230 -11.29 -12.77 15.76
CA ILE A 230 -10.86 -13.88 14.88
C ILE A 230 -10.84 -15.21 15.65
N GLU A 231 -10.47 -15.16 16.94
CA GLU A 231 -10.51 -16.30 17.84
C GLU A 231 -11.93 -16.82 18.06
N ALA A 232 -12.89 -15.95 18.40
CA ALA A 232 -14.28 -16.37 18.59
C ALA A 232 -14.92 -16.89 17.30
N GLU A 233 -14.60 -16.30 16.14
CA GLU A 233 -15.06 -16.81 14.84
C GLU A 233 -14.48 -18.20 14.57
N ALA A 234 -13.17 -18.39 14.78
CA ALA A 234 -12.52 -19.69 14.60
C ALA A 234 -13.13 -20.76 15.53
N ASP A 235 -13.35 -20.44 16.79
CA ASP A 235 -13.90 -21.37 17.77
C ASP A 235 -15.36 -21.75 17.45
N SER A 236 -16.12 -20.82 16.88
CA SER A 236 -17.51 -21.06 16.43
C SER A 236 -17.63 -22.01 15.24
N MET A 237 -16.56 -22.20 14.47
CA MET A 237 -16.51 -23.07 13.29
C MET A 237 -16.15 -24.53 13.63
N ASN A 238 -15.79 -24.84 14.87
CA ASN A 238 -15.49 -26.21 15.28
C ASN A 238 -16.78 -27.04 15.38
N HIS A 239 -16.72 -28.29 14.93
CA HIS A 239 -17.86 -29.20 15.01
C HIS A 239 -18.04 -29.73 16.44
N ARG A 240 -19.28 -30.08 16.81
CA ARG A 240 -19.59 -30.66 18.13
C ARG A 240 -19.03 -32.07 18.31
N ALA A 241 -18.82 -32.79 17.22
CA ALA A 241 -18.13 -34.07 17.21
C ALA A 241 -16.64 -33.79 16.97
N ASN A 242 -15.74 -34.30 17.82
CA ASN A 242 -14.29 -34.13 17.74
C ASN A 242 -13.71 -34.66 16.40
N ALA A 243 -13.89 -33.91 15.32
CA ALA A 243 -13.49 -34.31 13.98
C ALA A 243 -11.97 -34.11 13.81
N VAL A 244 -11.34 -34.99 13.02
CA VAL A 244 -9.92 -34.86 12.66
C VAL A 244 -9.65 -33.51 11.97
N SER A 245 -10.61 -33.03 11.18
CA SER A 245 -10.54 -31.70 10.54
C SER A 245 -10.43 -30.58 11.57
N ASP A 246 -11.24 -30.59 12.64
CA ASP A 246 -11.17 -29.57 13.69
C ASP A 246 -9.83 -29.59 14.42
N ARG A 247 -9.27 -30.78 14.64
CA ARG A 247 -7.93 -30.92 15.23
C ARG A 247 -6.84 -30.35 14.32
N LEU A 248 -6.92 -30.52 13.01
CA LEU A 248 -5.97 -29.90 12.06
C LEU A 248 -6.15 -28.38 12.00
N ASN A 249 -7.38 -27.91 12.02
CA ASN A 249 -7.73 -26.49 11.94
C ASN A 249 -7.32 -25.70 13.20
N SER A 250 -7.39 -26.33 14.38
CA SER A 250 -7.09 -25.74 15.68
C SER A 250 -5.68 -26.05 16.19
N SER A 251 -4.98 -27.05 15.63
CA SER A 251 -3.63 -27.40 16.06
C SER A 251 -2.59 -26.42 15.54
N SER A 252 -1.81 -25.86 16.48
CA SER A 252 -0.66 -25.01 16.16
C SER A 252 0.54 -25.79 15.62
N ILE A 253 0.55 -27.13 15.68
CA ILE A 253 1.73 -27.93 15.31
C ILE A 253 2.00 -27.84 13.81
N LEU A 254 0.97 -28.05 12.98
CA LEU A 254 1.10 -28.02 11.52
C LEU A 254 1.59 -26.64 11.05
N GLN A 255 0.93 -25.59 11.54
CA GLN A 255 1.32 -24.21 11.26
C GLN A 255 2.72 -23.89 11.78
N GLY A 256 3.07 -24.37 12.97
CA GLY A 256 4.39 -24.20 13.56
C GLY A 256 5.49 -24.86 12.75
N MET A 257 5.28 -26.09 12.26
CA MET A 257 6.26 -26.79 11.42
C MET A 257 6.52 -26.04 10.11
N VAL A 258 5.46 -25.63 9.40
CA VAL A 258 5.59 -24.85 8.16
C VAL A 258 6.20 -23.48 8.43
N GLY A 259 5.80 -22.81 9.52
CA GLY A 259 6.37 -21.55 9.95
C GLY A 259 7.86 -21.65 10.28
N LEU A 260 8.31 -22.72 10.94
CA LEU A 260 9.71 -22.97 11.27
C LEU A 260 10.54 -23.25 10.01
N MET A 261 10.00 -24.01 9.05
CA MET A 261 10.65 -24.22 7.76
C MET A 261 10.83 -22.90 7.01
N GLY A 262 9.80 -22.05 6.99
CA GLY A 262 9.90 -20.72 6.39
C GLY A 262 10.88 -19.80 7.13
N LEU A 263 10.87 -19.83 8.47
CA LEU A 263 11.84 -19.08 9.28
C LEU A 263 13.28 -19.51 8.98
N ALA A 264 13.53 -20.82 8.84
CA ALA A 264 14.85 -21.33 8.48
C ALA A 264 15.32 -20.78 7.12
N TYR A 265 14.43 -20.72 6.13
CA TYR A 265 14.76 -20.12 4.83
C TYR A 265 15.01 -18.61 4.92
N ILE A 266 14.21 -17.87 5.71
CA ILE A 266 14.43 -16.43 5.94
C ILE A 266 15.83 -16.21 6.52
N VAL A 267 16.20 -16.96 7.56
CA VAL A 267 17.54 -16.89 8.16
C VAL A 267 18.63 -17.23 7.14
N PHE A 268 18.44 -18.30 6.38
CA PHE A 268 19.37 -18.71 5.32
C PHE A 268 19.57 -17.60 4.28
N HIS A 269 18.49 -17.01 3.75
CA HIS A 269 18.52 -15.93 2.76
C HIS A 269 19.34 -14.74 3.26
N PHE A 270 19.02 -14.20 4.44
CA PHE A 270 19.73 -13.04 4.98
C PHE A 270 21.17 -13.36 5.41
N SER A 271 21.47 -14.61 5.78
CA SER A 271 22.85 -15.04 6.12
C SER A 271 23.76 -15.18 4.89
N THR A 272 23.21 -15.56 3.74
CA THR A 272 23.98 -15.85 2.52
C THR A 272 24.01 -14.68 1.56
N LYS A 273 22.91 -13.94 1.44
CA LYS A 273 22.75 -12.82 0.50
C LYS A 273 22.82 -11.44 1.16
N GLY A 274 22.93 -11.38 2.50
CA GLY A 274 22.90 -10.11 3.24
C GLY A 274 21.54 -9.43 3.17
N MET A 275 21.50 -8.09 3.14
CA MET A 275 20.27 -7.29 3.06
C MET A 275 19.67 -7.21 1.64
N ASP A 276 19.66 -8.34 0.93
CA ASP A 276 19.04 -8.46 -0.39
C ASP A 276 17.51 -8.59 -0.25
N ILE A 277 16.82 -7.46 -0.25
CA ILE A 277 15.35 -7.41 -0.13
C ILE A 277 14.75 -7.22 -1.53
N ASN A 278 13.80 -8.09 -1.87
CA ASN A 278 12.96 -8.01 -3.06
C ASN A 278 11.49 -8.30 -2.69
N LEU A 279 10.58 -8.20 -3.66
CA LEU A 279 9.15 -8.41 -3.41
C LEU A 279 8.84 -9.82 -2.84
N ASN A 280 9.48 -10.85 -3.38
CA ASN A 280 9.22 -12.24 -3.01
C ASN A 280 9.62 -12.55 -1.57
N ILE A 281 10.85 -12.21 -1.18
CA ILE A 281 11.31 -12.46 0.20
C ILE A 281 10.52 -11.61 1.22
N MET A 282 10.12 -10.39 0.85
CA MET A 282 9.31 -9.54 1.72
C MET A 282 7.91 -10.13 1.96
N ILE A 283 7.22 -10.56 0.90
CA ILE A 283 5.93 -11.25 1.00
C ILE A 283 6.07 -12.51 1.84
N PHE A 284 7.11 -13.29 1.58
CA PHE A 284 7.37 -14.52 2.32
C PHE A 284 7.53 -14.25 3.83
N VAL A 285 8.31 -13.23 4.21
CA VAL A 285 8.45 -12.79 5.61
C VAL A 285 7.10 -12.44 6.22
N PHE A 286 6.22 -11.72 5.51
CA PHE A 286 4.90 -11.36 6.04
C PHE A 286 3.96 -12.55 6.17
N ILE A 287 4.02 -13.52 5.27
CA ILE A 287 3.27 -14.77 5.38
C ILE A 287 3.72 -15.54 6.62
N ILE A 288 5.02 -15.77 6.78
CA ILE A 288 5.58 -16.50 7.91
C ILE A 288 5.29 -15.79 9.24
N LEU A 289 5.43 -14.46 9.28
CA LEU A 289 5.06 -13.66 10.45
C LEU A 289 3.57 -13.80 10.78
N GLY A 290 2.70 -13.71 9.76
CA GLY A 290 1.26 -13.90 9.91
C GLY A 290 0.89 -15.26 10.50
N LEU A 291 1.54 -16.35 10.04
CA LEU A 291 1.37 -17.68 10.62
C LEU A 291 1.72 -17.68 12.12
N PHE A 292 2.87 -17.15 12.53
CA PHE A 292 3.20 -17.15 13.96
C PHE A 292 2.27 -16.29 14.80
N LEU A 293 1.83 -15.13 14.29
CA LEU A 293 0.98 -14.21 15.02
C LEU A 293 -0.44 -14.74 15.26
N HIS A 294 -0.97 -15.57 14.35
CA HIS A 294 -2.32 -16.14 14.45
C HIS A 294 -2.38 -17.54 15.06
N ARG A 295 -1.22 -18.19 15.29
CA ARG A 295 -1.02 -19.48 15.99
C ARG A 295 -1.61 -20.73 15.33
N THR A 296 -2.85 -20.69 14.84
CA THR A 296 -3.57 -21.84 14.28
C THR A 296 -3.98 -21.59 12.82
N PRO A 297 -4.08 -22.63 11.96
CA PRO A 297 -4.48 -22.49 10.56
C PRO A 297 -5.81 -21.78 10.36
N MET A 298 -6.82 -22.11 11.16
CA MET A 298 -8.15 -21.52 11.02
C MET A 298 -8.14 -20.01 11.29
N ARG A 299 -7.47 -19.58 12.37
CA ARG A 299 -7.33 -18.15 12.69
C ARG A 299 -6.62 -17.38 11.59
N TYR A 300 -5.53 -17.93 11.03
CA TYR A 300 -4.82 -17.27 9.93
C TYR A 300 -5.68 -17.22 8.66
N SER A 301 -6.41 -18.28 8.33
CA SER A 301 -7.34 -18.33 7.19
C SER A 301 -8.44 -17.27 7.29
N ILE A 302 -9.07 -17.15 8.46
CA ILE A 302 -10.08 -16.11 8.73
C ILE A 302 -9.46 -14.72 8.60
N ALA A 303 -8.26 -14.50 9.15
CA ALA A 303 -7.56 -13.23 9.03
C ALA A 303 -7.32 -12.86 7.55
N MET A 304 -6.81 -13.81 6.75
CA MET A 304 -6.59 -13.62 5.31
C MET A 304 -7.90 -13.35 4.56
N LYS A 305 -8.98 -14.08 4.87
CA LYS A 305 -10.31 -13.84 4.28
C LYS A 305 -10.79 -12.41 4.56
N ARG A 306 -10.70 -11.95 5.81
CA ARG A 306 -11.08 -10.59 6.20
C ARG A 306 -10.23 -9.54 5.49
N SER A 307 -8.91 -9.76 5.42
CA SER A 307 -7.97 -8.90 4.70
C SER A 307 -8.28 -8.78 3.21
N SER A 308 -8.62 -9.90 2.56
CA SER A 308 -8.91 -9.96 1.12
C SER A 308 -10.19 -9.24 0.71
N MET A 309 -11.11 -8.92 1.63
CA MET A 309 -12.27 -8.09 1.26
C MET A 309 -11.87 -6.67 0.86
N ASN A 310 -10.67 -6.22 1.26
CA ASN A 310 -10.21 -4.85 1.01
C ASN A 310 -9.48 -4.68 -0.33
N ILE A 311 -9.16 -5.74 -1.09
CA ILE A 311 -8.27 -5.64 -2.27
C ILE A 311 -8.98 -5.51 -3.62
N SER A 312 -10.30 -5.52 -3.66
CA SER A 312 -11.08 -5.56 -4.91
C SER A 312 -10.61 -4.54 -5.95
N GLY A 313 -10.35 -3.30 -5.52
CA GLY A 313 -9.85 -2.22 -6.37
C GLY A 313 -8.55 -2.55 -7.11
N ILE A 314 -7.59 -3.15 -6.42
CA ILE A 314 -6.29 -3.53 -7.02
C ILE A 314 -6.49 -4.70 -7.98
N LEU A 315 -7.26 -5.70 -7.56
CA LEU A 315 -7.46 -6.95 -8.28
C LEU A 315 -7.99 -6.75 -9.70
N PHE A 316 -9.00 -5.91 -9.89
CA PHE A 316 -9.57 -5.68 -11.22
C PHE A 316 -8.88 -4.56 -12.01
N GLN A 317 -8.17 -3.61 -11.37
CA GLN A 317 -7.58 -2.46 -12.08
C GLN A 317 -6.21 -2.75 -12.69
N TYR A 318 -5.40 -3.57 -12.02
CA TYR A 318 -4.03 -3.85 -12.47
C TYR A 318 -3.95 -4.33 -13.92
N PRO A 319 -4.80 -5.28 -14.37
CA PRO A 319 -4.79 -5.71 -15.76
C PRO A 319 -5.10 -4.60 -16.77
N PHE A 320 -5.94 -3.63 -16.43
CA PHE A 320 -6.23 -2.49 -17.31
C PHE A 320 -5.03 -1.53 -17.42
N TYR A 321 -4.35 -1.27 -16.31
CA TYR A 321 -3.10 -0.50 -16.32
C TYR A 321 -1.99 -1.23 -17.10
N ALA A 322 -1.93 -2.55 -16.99
CA ALA A 322 -1.03 -3.39 -17.78
C ALA A 322 -1.36 -3.30 -19.27
N GLY A 323 -2.64 -3.32 -19.65
CA GLY A 323 -3.07 -3.12 -21.03
C GLY A 323 -2.69 -1.76 -21.59
N ILE A 324 -2.85 -0.69 -20.81
CA ILE A 324 -2.36 0.66 -21.17
C ILE A 324 -0.85 0.64 -21.42
N MET A 325 -0.09 -0.01 -20.54
CA MET A 325 1.35 -0.17 -20.69
C MET A 325 1.70 -0.99 -21.94
N GLY A 326 0.93 -2.03 -22.27
CA GLY A 326 1.09 -2.81 -23.49
C GLY A 326 0.94 -1.99 -24.76
N ILE A 327 -0.03 -1.08 -24.80
CA ILE A 327 -0.12 -0.11 -25.89
C ILE A 327 1.19 0.67 -25.98
N MET A 328 1.63 1.27 -24.86
CA MET A 328 2.84 2.10 -24.85
C MET A 328 4.11 1.35 -25.31
N ILE A 329 4.26 0.09 -24.91
CA ILE A 329 5.44 -0.72 -25.23
C ILE A 329 5.37 -1.23 -26.68
N HIS A 330 4.26 -1.87 -27.06
CA HIS A 330 4.18 -2.59 -28.34
C HIS A 330 3.89 -1.70 -29.55
N THR A 331 3.27 -0.53 -29.37
CA THR A 331 3.05 0.45 -30.46
C THR A 331 4.24 1.40 -30.64
N GLY A 332 5.21 1.39 -29.73
CA GLY A 332 6.31 2.38 -29.71
C GLY A 332 5.89 3.77 -29.20
N LEU A 333 4.62 3.99 -28.85
CA LEU A 333 4.14 5.25 -28.28
C LEU A 333 4.96 5.71 -27.06
N GLY A 334 5.36 4.77 -26.20
CA GLY A 334 6.21 5.06 -25.04
C GLY A 334 7.58 5.63 -25.42
N ASN A 335 8.17 5.13 -26.51
CA ASN A 335 9.47 5.59 -27.01
C ASN A 335 9.38 6.98 -27.65
N GLU A 336 8.30 7.25 -28.39
CA GLU A 336 8.01 8.58 -28.94
C GLU A 336 7.85 9.63 -27.82
N LEU A 337 7.05 9.30 -26.80
CA LEU A 337 6.87 10.16 -25.62
C LEU A 337 8.20 10.40 -24.89
N ALA A 338 9.01 9.35 -24.69
CA ALA A 338 10.31 9.47 -24.05
C ALA A 338 11.26 10.38 -24.86
N THR A 339 11.31 10.20 -26.19
CA THR A 339 12.13 11.00 -27.09
C THR A 339 11.72 12.47 -27.07
N TRP A 340 10.40 12.73 -27.07
CA TRP A 340 9.88 14.09 -26.91
C TRP A 340 10.27 14.71 -25.56
N MET A 341 10.12 13.98 -24.45
CA MET A 341 10.53 14.47 -23.14
C MET A 341 12.03 14.77 -23.07
N VAL A 342 12.88 13.89 -23.61
CA VAL A 342 14.33 14.07 -23.66
C VAL A 342 14.73 15.26 -24.54
N SER A 343 13.97 15.56 -25.60
CA SER A 343 14.25 16.72 -26.47
C SER A 343 14.10 18.07 -25.76
N VAL A 344 13.30 18.12 -24.69
CA VAL A 344 13.05 19.32 -23.88
C VAL A 344 13.83 19.30 -22.57
N ALA A 345 14.28 18.13 -22.11
CA ALA A 345 14.98 17.95 -20.85
C ALA A 345 16.50 18.11 -21.00
N THR A 346 17.10 18.83 -20.05
CA THR A 346 18.55 18.88 -19.81
C THR A 346 18.90 18.02 -18.59
N ILE A 347 20.19 17.72 -18.39
CA ILE A 347 20.68 16.98 -17.22
C ILE A 347 20.20 17.60 -15.91
N ASP A 348 20.18 18.93 -15.82
CA ASP A 348 19.76 19.66 -14.61
C ASP A 348 18.24 19.74 -14.44
N THR A 349 17.47 19.73 -15.54
CA THR A 349 16.00 19.86 -15.48
C THR A 349 15.29 18.51 -15.44
N TYR A 350 15.94 17.43 -15.87
CA TYR A 350 15.38 16.09 -15.90
C TYR A 350 14.84 15.61 -14.55
N PRO A 351 15.54 15.77 -13.40
CA PRO A 351 15.00 15.36 -12.10
C PRO A 351 13.70 16.08 -11.73
N ILE A 352 13.58 17.36 -12.08
CA ILE A 352 12.38 18.17 -11.81
C ILE A 352 11.24 17.72 -12.71
N LEU A 353 11.50 17.51 -13.99
CA LEU A 353 10.51 17.02 -14.95
C LEU A 353 10.01 15.62 -14.57
N ALA A 354 10.92 14.73 -14.15
CA ALA A 354 10.59 13.40 -13.65
C ALA A 354 9.77 13.47 -12.34
N PHE A 355 10.08 14.39 -11.44
CA PHE A 355 9.31 14.60 -10.22
C PHE A 355 7.89 15.11 -10.51
N LEU A 356 7.75 16.09 -11.40
CA LEU A 356 6.46 16.65 -11.79
C LEU A 356 5.59 15.63 -12.56
N SER A 357 6.20 14.87 -13.47
CA SER A 357 5.48 13.83 -14.21
C SER A 357 5.03 12.68 -13.30
N GLY A 358 5.89 12.24 -12.37
CA GLY A 358 5.55 11.24 -11.35
C GLY A 358 4.48 11.71 -10.37
N GLY A 359 4.55 12.96 -9.91
CA GLY A 359 3.58 13.56 -9.00
C GLY A 359 2.19 13.72 -9.64
N GLY A 360 2.14 14.02 -10.95
CA GLY A 360 0.89 14.08 -11.72
C GLY A 360 0.13 12.74 -11.75
N GLY A 361 0.85 11.61 -11.82
CA GLY A 361 0.26 10.27 -11.82
C GLY A 361 -0.28 9.80 -10.47
N GLN A 362 0.39 10.14 -9.37
CA GLN A 362 0.01 9.70 -8.01
C GLN A 362 -1.26 10.39 -7.46
N LEU A 363 -1.57 11.61 -7.92
CA LEU A 363 -2.78 12.35 -7.52
C LEU A 363 -4.09 11.61 -7.86
N CYS A 364 -4.08 10.67 -8.82
CA CYS A 364 -5.27 9.94 -9.23
C CYS A 364 -5.61 8.71 -8.36
N HIS A 365 -4.68 8.21 -7.53
CA HIS A 365 -4.87 6.90 -6.88
C HIS A 365 -5.50 6.95 -5.47
N SER A 366 -5.62 8.13 -4.86
CA SER A 366 -5.59 8.18 -3.38
C SER A 366 -6.85 8.64 -2.63
N PHE A 367 -7.97 8.98 -3.27
CA PHE A 367 -9.12 9.52 -2.53
C PHE A 367 -10.48 9.08 -3.06
N ARG A 368 -10.80 7.78 -2.93
CA ARG A 368 -12.20 7.33 -2.96
C ARG A 368 -12.46 6.04 -2.19
N ARG A 369 -12.01 6.01 -0.92
CA ARG A 369 -12.65 5.22 0.14
C ARG A 369 -12.79 6.11 1.37
N ARG A 370 -13.82 6.93 1.37
CA ARG A 370 -14.43 7.52 2.56
C ARG A 370 -15.92 7.30 2.45
#